data_AF-A0A1L9BNS9-F1
#
_entry.id   AF-A0A1L9BNS9-F1
#
_cell.length_a   1.000
_cell.length_b   1.000
_cell.length_c   1.000
_cell.angle_alpha   90.00
_cell.angle_beta   90.00
_cell.angle_gamma   90.00
#
_symmetry.space_group_name_H-M   'P 1'
#
loop_
_entity.id
_entity.type
_entity.pdbx_description
1 polymer ?
#
loop_
_entity_poly.entity_id
_entity_poly.type
_entity_poly.pdbx_seq_one_letter_code
_entity_poly.pdbx_strand_id
1 'polypeptide(L)' 'MLTMRLISMPAGEPVDVTFSDETKFDIHPGAEGATVLVLRHRGVQRILHVRDTPDQISAARSTALGSAR' A
#
# COMPACT_ATOMS: atom_id res chain seq x y z
N MET A 1 -7.59 3.07 13.05
CA MET A 1 -7.46 2.63 11.65
C MET A 1 -6.71 3.72 10.89
N LEU A 2 -5.74 3.32 10.09
CA LEU A 2 -4.86 4.20 9.33
C LEU A 2 -5.26 4.15 7.86
N THR A 3 -5.07 5.25 7.15
CA THR A 3 -5.35 5.31 5.71
C THR A 3 -4.16 5.97 5.01
N MET A 4 -3.76 5.38 3.89
CA MET A 4 -2.84 6.01 2.94
C MET A 4 -3.45 5.99 1.55
N ARG A 5 -3.01 6.90 0.68
CA ARG A 5 -3.51 7.01 -0.69
C ARG A 5 -2.40 6.62 -1.65
N LEU A 6 -2.70 5.67 -2.53
CA LEU A 6 -1.80 5.18 -3.59
C LEU A 6 -2.45 5.39 -4.95
N ILE A 7 -1.72 5.12 -6.02
CA ILE A 7 -2.16 5.21 -7.41
C ILE A 7 -2.28 3.79 -7.97
N SER A 8 -3.51 3.35 -8.22
CA SER A 8 -3.81 2.00 -8.69
C SER A 8 -3.39 1.77 -10.15
N MET A 9 -3.15 0.51 -10.50
CA MET A 9 -3.06 0.02 -11.86
C MET A 9 -4.37 -0.66 -12.30
N PRO A 10 -4.69 -0.71 -13.61
CA PRO A 10 -3.97 -0.06 -14.71
C PRO A 10 -4.36 1.40 -14.93
N ALA A 11 -5.49 1.86 -14.40
CA ALA A 11 -6.09 3.16 -14.75
C ALA A 11 -5.31 4.37 -14.21
N GLY A 12 -4.53 4.22 -13.14
CA GLY A 12 -3.87 5.36 -12.48
C GLY A 12 -4.80 6.11 -11.53
N GLU A 13 -5.91 5.50 -11.12
CA GLU A 13 -6.86 6.12 -10.21
C GLU A 13 -6.33 6.09 -8.78
N PRO A 14 -6.50 7.16 -7.99
CA PRO A 14 -6.17 7.12 -6.58
C PRO A 14 -7.00 6.09 -5.83
N VAL A 15 -6.37 5.31 -4.97
CA VAL A 15 -7.00 4.31 -4.11
C VAL A 15 -6.62 4.57 -2.66
N ASP A 16 -7.63 4.65 -1.79
CA ASP A 16 -7.43 4.74 -0.36
C ASP A 16 -7.25 3.33 0.21
N VAL A 17 -6.11 3.10 0.84
CA VAL A 17 -5.73 1.84 1.47
C VAL A 17 -5.88 2.00 2.98
N THR A 18 -6.89 1.36 3.55
CA THR A 18 -7.10 1.32 5.00
C THR A 18 -6.42 0.09 5.62
N PHE A 19 -5.67 0.31 6.69
CA PHE A 19 -4.92 -0.72 7.40
C PHE A 19 -4.82 -0.43 8.91
N SER A 20 -4.33 -1.41 9.68
CA SER A 20 -3.94 -1.25 11.09
C SER A 20 -2.42 -1.16 11.23
N ASP A 21 -1.93 -0.64 12.35
CA ASP A 21 -0.51 -0.70 12.72
C ASP A 21 0.06 -2.13 12.72
N GLU A 22 -0.76 -3.13 13.05
CA GLU A 22 -0.43 -4.57 12.98
C GLU A 22 -0.39 -5.13 11.54
N THR A 23 -0.85 -4.40 10.52
CA THR A 23 -0.88 -4.89 9.15
C THR A 23 0.53 -5.00 8.58
N LYS A 24 0.88 -6.18 8.07
CA LYS A 24 2.16 -6.46 7.40
C LYS A 24 2.09 -6.08 5.93
N PHE A 25 3.17 -5.50 5.43
CA PHE A 25 3.32 -5.02 4.06
C PHE A 25 4.47 -5.78 3.42
N ASP A 26 4.23 -6.39 2.27
CA ASP A 26 5.26 -6.97 1.42
C ASP A 26 5.15 -6.32 0.05
N ILE A 27 6.27 -5.80 -0.45
CA ILE A 27 6.34 -5.03 -1.68
C ILE A 27 7.21 -5.79 -2.67
N HIS A 28 6.66 -6.07 -3.85
CA HIS A 28 7.34 -6.82 -4.90
C HIS A 28 7.30 -6.05 -6.22
N PRO A 29 8.32 -6.23 -7.09
CA PRO A 29 8.22 -5.76 -8.46
C PRO A 29 7.10 -6.52 -9.19
N GLY A 30 6.28 -5.80 -9.95
CA GLY A 30 5.24 -6.34 -10.82
C GLY A 30 5.61 -6.20 -12.30
N ALA A 31 4.75 -6.74 -13.17
CA ALA A 31 4.87 -6.55 -14.61
C ALA A 31 4.56 -5.10 -15.02
N GLU A 32 5.07 -4.69 -16.18
CA GLU A 32 4.72 -3.40 -16.81
C GLU A 32 4.97 -2.16 -15.93
N GLY A 33 5.98 -2.22 -15.06
CA GLY A 33 6.32 -1.12 -14.15
C GLY A 33 5.38 -0.98 -12.95
N ALA A 34 4.48 -1.96 -12.73
CA ALA A 34 3.69 -2.01 -11.51
C ALA A 34 4.54 -2.42 -10.31
N THR A 35 4.11 -1.96 -9.14
CA THR A 35 4.53 -2.50 -7.85
C THR A 35 3.38 -3.31 -7.26
N VAL A 36 3.66 -4.52 -6.82
CA VAL A 36 2.70 -5.38 -6.13
C VAL A 36 2.80 -5.12 -4.63
N LEU A 37 1.74 -4.61 -4.03
CA LEU A 37 1.62 -4.43 -2.59
C LEU A 37 0.74 -5.54 -2.01
N VAL A 38 1.30 -6.35 -1.13
CA VAL A 38 0.59 -7.37 -0.37
C VAL A 38 0.39 -6.88 1.06
N LEU A 39 -0.86 -6.82 1.49
CA LEU A 39 -1.28 -6.47 2.85
C LEU A 39 -1.76 -7.73 3.57
N ARG A 40 -1.19 -8.04 4.72
CA ARG A 40 -1.61 -9.19 5.54
C ARG A 40 -2.01 -8.76 6.95
N HIS A 41 -3.19 -9.16 7.38
CA HIS A 41 -3.68 -8.90 8.74
C HIS A 41 -4.63 -10.02 9.19
N ARG A 42 -4.34 -10.65 10.33
CA ARG A 42 -5.18 -11.70 10.96
C ARG A 42 -5.63 -12.81 9.99
N GLY A 43 -4.70 -13.31 9.17
CA GLY A 43 -4.97 -14.37 8.20
C GLY A 43 -5.64 -13.91 6.90
N VAL A 44 -6.03 -12.63 6.79
CA VAL A 44 -6.56 -12.04 5.55
C VAL A 44 -5.40 -11.44 4.76
N GLN A 45 -5.37 -11.74 3.46
CA GLN A 45 -4.44 -11.15 2.50
C GLN A 45 -5.22 -10.29 1.49
N ARG A 46 -4.70 -9.10 1.20
CA ARG A 46 -5.14 -8.26 0.07
C ARG A 46 -3.94 -7.93 -0.79
N ILE A 47 -4.13 -7.96 -2.11
CA ILE A 47 -3.08 -7.67 -3.09
C ILE A 47 -3.55 -6.47 -3.91
N LEU A 48 -2.70 -5.47 -4.03
CA LEU A 48 -2.92 -4.29 -4.87
C LEU A 48 -1.79 -4.17 -5.88
N HIS A 49 -2.14 -3.85 -7.12
CA HIS A 49 -1.19 -3.40 -8.12
C HIS A 49 -1.24 -1.88 -8.17
N VAL A 50 -0.10 -1.24 -7.93
CA VAL A 50 0.02 0.21 -7.87
C VAL A 50 1.14 0.70 -8.77
N ARG A 51 1.08 1.97 -9.16
CA ARG A 51 2.15 2.66 -9.90
C ARG A 51 3.22 3.20 -8.96
N ASP A 52 2.90 3.39 -7.69
CA ASP A 52 3.82 3.88 -6.68
C ASP A 52 5.04 2.97 -6.55
N THR A 53 6.20 3.59 -6.37
CA THR A 53 7.45 2.87 -6.09
C THR A 53 7.44 2.32 -4.66
N PRO A 54 8.30 1.33 -4.35
CA PRO A 54 8.46 0.85 -2.98
C PRO A 54 8.75 1.95 -1.95
N ASP A 55 9.53 2.96 -2.33
CA ASP A 55 9.86 4.10 -1.47
C ASP A 55 8.64 5.00 -1.23
N GLN A 56 7.85 5.27 -2.27
CA GLN A 56 6.60 6.04 -2.15
C GLN A 56 5.59 5.33 -1.24
N ILE A 57 5.41 4.02 -1.40
CA ILE A 57 4.53 3.22 -0.53
C ILE A 57 5.02 3.26 0.93
N SER A 58 6.33 3.10 1.15
CA SER A 58 6.93 3.12 2.48
C SER A 58 6.80 4.49 3.16
N ALA A 59 6.98 5.57 2.40
CA ALA A 59 6.78 6.94 2.87
C ALA A 59 5.30 7.18 3.23
N ALA A 60 4.37 6.83 2.34
CA ALA A 60 2.93 6.98 2.57
C ALA A 60 2.47 6.22 3.83
N ARG A 61 2.95 4.99 4.02
CA ARG A 61 2.71 4.22 5.25
C ARG A 61 3.27 4.92 6.49
N SER A 62 4.51 5.42 6.41
CA SER A 62 5.16 6.10 7.53
C SER A 62 4.44 7.38 7.92
N THR A 63 3.99 8.18 6.94
CA THR A 63 3.15 9.35 7.18
C THR A 63 1.84 8.95 7.86
N ALA A 64 1.13 7.94 7.35
CA ALA A 64 -0.12 7.48 7.96
C ALA A 64 0.07 7.00 9.41
N LEU A 65 1.17 6.31 9.71
CA LEU A 65 1.52 5.89 11.07
C LEU A 65 1.91 7.06 11.98
N GLY A 66 2.61 8.06 11.45
CA GLY A 66 3.05 9.24 12.18
C GLY A 66 1.90 10.21 12.49
N SER A 67 0.92 10.33 11.59
CA SER A 67 -0.27 11.17 11.77
C SER A 67 -1.29 10.61 12.77
N ALA A 68 -1.10 9.40 13.28
CA ALA A 68 -1.97 8.78 14.29
C ALA A 68 -1.50 8.99 15.74
N ARG A 69 -0.40 9.71 15.94
CA ARG A 69 0.11 10.15 17.24
C ARG A 69 -0.23 11.62 17.48
#